data_AF-A0A1C5MY66-F1
#
_entry.id   AF-A0A1C5MY66-F1
#
_cell.length_a   1.000
_cell.length_b   1.000
_cell.length_c   1.000
_cell.angle_alpha   90.00
_cell.angle_beta   90.00
_cell.angle_gamma   90.00
#
_symmetry.space_group_name_H-M   'P 1'
#
loop_
_entity.id
_entity.type
_entity.pdbx_description
1 polymer ?
#
loop_
_entity_poly.entity_id
_entity_poly.type
_entity_poly.pdbx_seq_one_letter_code
_entity_poly.pdbx_strand_id
1 'polypeptide(L)' 'MTKKKEKPIDLKNLEPEEKIKYEIAEELGLLDKVLANGWKSLTSKETGRIGGLVTKKKREVKS' A
#
# COMPACT_ATOMS: atom_id res chain seq x y z
N MET A 1 10.61 -25.78 6.88
CA MET A 1 10.57 -24.30 6.76
C MET A 1 9.15 -23.90 6.40
N THR A 2 8.43 -23.27 7.33
CA THR A 2 6.98 -23.01 7.18
C THR A 2 6.74 -21.86 6.19
N LYS A 3 6.13 -22.17 5.04
CA LYS A 3 5.67 -21.20 4.04
C LYS A 3 4.60 -20.32 4.70
N LYS A 4 4.99 -19.13 5.17
CA LYS A 4 4.04 -18.10 5.62
C LYS A 4 3.17 -17.76 4.42
N LYS A 5 1.90 -18.15 4.51
CA LYS A 5 0.83 -17.88 3.55
C LYS A 5 0.78 -16.36 3.33
N GLU A 6 1.34 -15.89 2.22
CA GLU A 6 1.01 -14.58 1.63
C GLU A 6 -0.50 -14.62 1.39
N LYS A 7 -1.26 -13.90 2.22
CA LYS A 7 -2.70 -13.77 2.07
C LYS A 7 -2.94 -13.18 0.67
N PRO A 8 -3.77 -13.81 -0.18
CA PRO A 8 -4.05 -13.27 -1.51
C PRO A 8 -4.67 -11.88 -1.34
N ILE A 9 -4.18 -10.91 -2.09
CA ILE A 9 -4.79 -9.58 -2.14
C ILE A 9 -6.21 -9.77 -2.66
N ASP A 10 -7.21 -9.51 -1.82
CA ASP A 10 -8.64 -9.64 -2.13
C ASP A 10 -9.07 -8.58 -3.15
N LEU A 11 -8.82 -8.85 -4.43
CA LEU A 11 -9.12 -8.00 -5.60
C LEU A 11 -10.60 -7.58 -5.73
N LYS A 12 -11.52 -8.27 -5.05
CA LYS A 12 -12.97 -7.97 -5.10
C LYS A 12 -13.37 -6.81 -4.19
N ASN A 13 -12.46 -6.40 -3.31
CA ASN A 13 -12.60 -5.30 -2.38
C ASN A 13 -11.42 -4.33 -2.55
N LEU A 14 -11.05 -4.05 -3.82
CA LEU A 14 -10.02 -3.06 -4.14
C LEU A 14 -10.54 -1.69 -3.69
N GLU A 15 -10.30 -1.39 -2.42
CA GLU A 15 -10.77 -0.18 -1.80
C GLU A 15 -10.09 1.01 -2.49
N PRO A 16 -10.73 2.20 -2.52
CA PRO A 16 -10.04 3.45 -2.91
C PRO A 16 -8.69 3.60 -2.20
N GLU A 17 -8.56 2.98 -1.05
CA GLU A 17 -7.36 2.76 -0.28
C GLU A 17 -6.15 2.24 -1.09
N GLU A 18 -6.34 1.23 -1.96
CA GLU A 18 -5.25 0.67 -2.76
C GLU A 18 -4.79 1.63 -3.85
N LYS A 19 -5.73 2.36 -4.46
CA LYS A 19 -5.42 3.38 -5.46
C LYS A 19 -4.58 4.51 -4.85
N ILE A 20 -4.98 4.98 -3.66
CA ILE A 20 -4.25 6.02 -2.91
C ILE A 20 -2.88 5.49 -2.48
N LYS A 21 -2.74 4.21 -2.12
CA LYS A 21 -1.42 3.62 -1.81
C LYS A 21 -0.45 3.78 -2.97
N TYR A 22 -0.88 3.45 -4.19
CA TYR A 22 -0.04 3.61 -5.37
C TYR A 22 0.21 5.08 -5.73
N GLU A 23 -0.79 5.97 -5.62
CA GLU A 23 -0.57 7.42 -5.83
C GLU A 23 0.46 7.99 -4.86
N ILE A 24 0.41 7.62 -3.58
CA ILE A 24 1.39 8.10 -2.60
C ILE A 24 2.75 7.44 -2.80
N ALA A 25 2.79 6.16 -3.21
CA ALA A 25 4.04 5.54 -3.61
C ALA A 25 4.66 6.28 -4.81
N GLU A 26 3.85 6.75 -5.76
CA GLU A 26 4.29 7.56 -6.90
C GLU A 26 4.83 8.91 -6.45
N GLU A 27 4.10 9.60 -5.60
CA GLU A 27 4.50 10.90 -5.03
C GLU A 27 5.80 10.81 -4.23
N LEU A 28 6.05 9.66 -3.58
CA LEU A 28 7.27 9.39 -2.83
C LEU A 28 8.42 8.82 -3.69
N GLY A 29 8.21 8.57 -4.99
CA GLY A 29 9.20 7.95 -5.88
C GLY A 29 9.48 6.47 -5.57
N LEU A 30 8.55 5.83 -4.85
CA LEU A 30 8.62 4.43 -4.43
C LEU A 30 7.75 3.52 -5.32
N LEU A 31 6.96 4.09 -6.23
CA LEU A 31 6.06 3.35 -7.11
C LEU A 31 6.81 2.29 -7.91
N ASP A 32 7.89 2.65 -8.60
CA ASP A 32 8.70 1.70 -9.39
C ASP A 32 9.18 0.52 -8.54
N LYS A 33 9.58 0.79 -7.29
CA LYS A 33 10.07 -0.24 -6.37
C LYS A 33 8.94 -1.14 -5.88
N VAL A 34 7.76 -0.58 -5.62
CA VAL A 34 6.55 -1.34 -5.26
C VAL A 34 6.06 -2.15 -6.45
N LEU A 35 6.08 -1.62 -7.66
CA LEU A 35 5.67 -2.33 -8.87
C LEU A 35 6.66 -3.46 -9.22
N ALA A 36 7.97 -3.20 -9.10
CA ALA A 36 9.00 -4.19 -9.45
C ALA A 36 9.19 -5.27 -8.37
N ASN A 37 9.17 -4.90 -7.09
CA ASN A 37 9.54 -5.80 -5.99
C ASN A 37 8.40 -6.03 -4.96
N GLY A 38 7.28 -5.35 -5.11
CA GLY A 38 6.15 -5.39 -4.17
C GLY A 38 6.35 -4.53 -2.92
N TRP A 39 5.27 -4.36 -2.16
CA TRP A 39 5.27 -3.66 -0.85
C TRP A 39 6.25 -4.24 0.17
N LYS A 40 6.67 -5.50 -0.01
CA LYS A 40 7.68 -6.18 0.83
C LYS A 40 9.10 -5.66 0.65
N SER A 41 9.37 -4.94 -0.45
CA SER A 41 10.68 -4.36 -0.75
C SER A 41 10.88 -2.98 -0.11
N LEU A 42 9.78 -2.36 0.30
CA LEU A 42 9.81 -1.13 1.06
C LEU A 42 10.11 -1.42 2.53
N THR A 43 10.78 -0.47 3.18
CA THR A 43 11.01 -0.51 4.62
C THR A 43 9.70 -0.28 5.37
N SER A 44 9.62 -0.77 6.61
CA SER A 44 8.46 -0.54 7.49
C SER A 44 8.14 0.95 7.65
N LYS A 45 9.13 1.83 7.52
CA LYS A 45 8.97 3.29 7.61
C LYS A 45 8.30 3.88 6.36
N GLU A 46 8.64 3.37 5.19
CA GLU A 46 8.06 3.78 3.89
C GLU A 46 6.63 3.26 3.75
N THR A 47 6.44 1.95 3.89
CA THR A 47 5.11 1.32 3.84
C THR A 47 4.20 1.86 4.95
N GLY A 48 4.73 2.11 6.15
CA GLY A 48 3.99 2.70 7.26
C GLY A 48 3.54 4.14 7.00
N ARG A 49 4.38 4.96 6.33
CA ARG A 49 3.99 6.31 5.90
C ARG A 49 2.87 6.27 4.86
N ILE A 50 3.01 5.39 3.85
CA ILE A 50 2.00 5.24 2.80
C ILE A 50 0.67 4.78 3.41
N GLY A 51 0.67 3.74 4.24
CA GLY A 51 -0.52 3.26 4.94
C GLY A 51 -1.17 4.29 5.86
N GLY A 52 -0.37 5.11 6.55
CA GLY A 52 -0.86 6.19 7.41
C GLY A 52 -1.56 7.30 6.63
N LEU A 53 -0.97 7.76 5.53
CA LEU A 53 -1.55 8.80 4.67
C LEU A 53 -2.83 8.31 3.99
N VAL A 54 -2.83 7.05 3.56
CA VAL A 54 -4.00 6.40 2.97
C VAL A 54 -5.16 6.32 3.97
N THR A 55 -4.87 5.93 5.22
CA THR A 55 -5.88 5.87 6.29
C THR A 55 -6.44 7.26 6.60
N LYS A 56 -5.59 8.29 6.58
CA LYS A 56 -6.01 9.68 6.78
C LYS A 56 -6.96 10.14 5.67
N LYS A 57 -6.58 9.94 4.40
CA LYS A 57 -7.40 10.29 3.22
C LYS A 57 -8.74 9.56 3.25
N LYS A 58 -8.76 8.28 3.62
CA LYS A 58 -9.98 7.47 3.75
C LYS A 58 -10.94 8.01 4.82
N ARG A 59 -10.41 8.53 5.94
CA ARG A 59 -11.24 9.18 6.96
C ARG A 59 -11.83 10.49 6.44
N GLU A 60 -11.05 11.28 5.70
CA GLU A 60 -11.50 12.56 5.14
C GLU A 60 -12.59 12.39 4.07
N VAL A 61 -12.50 11.35 3.22
CA VAL A 61 -13.50 11.07 2.18
C VAL A 61 -14.82 10.51 2.74
N LYS A 62 -14.81 10.02 3.99
CA LYS A 62 -16.00 9.46 4.67
C LYS A 62 -16.68 10.47 5.60
N SER A 63 -16.16 11.70 5.70
CA SER A 63 -16.74 12.79 6.49
C SER A 63 -17.76 13.62 5.71
#